data_AF-A0A6B3CBX1-F1
#
_entry.id   AF-A0A6B3CBX1-F1
#
_cell.length_a   1.000
_cell.length_b   1.000
_cell.length_c   1.000
_cell.angle_alpha   90.00
_cell.angle_beta   90.00
_cell.angle_gamma   90.00
#
_symmetry.space_group_name_H-M   'P 1'
#
loop_
_entity.id
_entity.type
_entity.pdbx_description
1 polymer ?
#
loop_
_entity_poly.entity_id
_entity_poly.type
_entity_poly.pdbx_seq_one_letter_code
_entity_poly.pdbx_strand_id
1 'polypeptide(L)'
;LLDNLVFDDVVSPAGGGATLTYGYTRLITERPAQFRALNTEYPKAQAKRQRYTVDLSPLGGAFEVDRVLSALGAAATNETEFQMNQTIKSARAFFSDQVINGKRVTTPGAEAGFDGLDKALAGSTTEMGAGASL
;
A
#
# COMPACT_ATOMS: atom_id res chain seq x y z
N LEU A 1 -8.21 3.34 -8.94
CA LEU A 1 -7.54 3.35 -7.62
C LEU A 1 -6.03 3.53 -7.80
N LEU A 2 -5.37 2.61 -8.51
CA LEU A 2 -3.93 2.68 -8.80
C LEU A 2 -3.46 4.04 -9.35
N ASP A 3 -4.17 4.62 -10.32
CA ASP A 3 -3.77 5.90 -10.94
C ASP A 3 -3.83 7.10 -9.99
N ASN A 4 -4.53 6.97 -8.86
CA ASN A 4 -4.62 8.02 -7.83
C ASN A 4 -3.60 7.82 -6.69
N LEU A 5 -2.80 6.75 -6.74
CA LEU A 5 -1.77 6.46 -5.76
C LEU A 5 -0.42 6.96 -6.29
N VAL A 6 0.36 7.56 -5.41
CA VAL A 6 1.76 7.90 -5.68
C VAL A 6 2.61 6.68 -5.35
N PHE A 7 3.43 6.25 -6.30
CA PHE A 7 4.38 5.16 -6.13
C PHE A 7 5.80 5.74 -6.05
N ASP A 8 6.54 5.33 -5.02
CA ASP A 8 7.95 5.68 -4.85
C ASP A 8 8.83 4.50 -5.28
N ASP A 9 9.82 4.77 -6.13
CA ASP A 9 10.85 3.79 -6.50
C ASP A 9 11.93 3.70 -5.43
N VAL A 10 11.74 2.80 -4.46
CA VAL A 10 12.49 2.79 -3.19
C VAL A 10 13.60 1.73 -3.12
N VAL A 11 13.57 0.76 -4.05
CA VAL A 11 14.60 -0.28 -4.18
C VAL A 11 15.33 -0.06 -5.50
N SER A 12 16.43 0.70 -5.45
CA SER A 12 17.27 0.98 -6.63
C SER A 12 18.65 0.35 -6.47
N PRO A 13 19.09 -0.48 -7.46
CA PRO A 13 20.44 -1.05 -7.46
C PRO A 13 21.56 -0.01 -7.48
N ALA A 14 21.29 1.18 -8.05
CA ALA A 14 22.30 2.22 -8.28
C ALA A 14 22.59 3.08 -7.04
N GLY A 15 21.71 3.09 -6.04
CA GLY A 15 21.77 3.98 -4.87
C GLY A 15 22.27 3.33 -3.57
N GLY A 16 22.72 2.08 -3.61
CA GLY A 16 23.13 1.35 -2.40
C GLY A 16 21.97 0.86 -1.51
N GLY A 17 20.72 1.00 -1.98
CA GLY A 17 19.52 0.50 -1.30
C GLY A 17 19.27 -0.97 -1.60
N ALA A 18 20.01 -1.86 -0.94
CA ALA A 18 19.87 -3.32 -1.09
C ALA A 18 18.78 -3.94 -0.18
N THR A 19 18.10 -3.14 0.64
CA THR A 19 17.15 -3.62 1.64
C THR A 19 15.71 -3.42 1.17
N LEU A 20 14.91 -4.49 1.23
CA LEU A 20 13.46 -4.51 0.97
C LEU A 20 12.66 -3.86 2.11
N THR A 21 13.10 -2.70 2.59
CA THR A 21 12.48 -1.98 3.69
C THR A 21 12.32 -0.51 3.30
N TYR A 22 11.07 -0.04 3.31
CA TYR A 22 10.74 1.36 3.07
C TYR A 22 10.53 2.10 4.38
N GLY A 23 11.12 3.28 4.53
CA GLY A 23 10.99 4.12 5.72
C GLY A 23 10.29 5.43 5.41
N TYR A 24 9.27 5.79 6.19
CA TYR A 24 8.52 7.03 6.02
C TYR A 24 8.25 7.71 7.37
N THR A 25 7.91 9.00 7.35
CA THR A 25 7.54 9.75 8.56
C THR A 25 6.07 10.12 8.50
N ARG A 26 5.28 9.68 9.50
CA ARG A 26 3.84 9.92 9.59
C ARG A 26 3.54 10.98 10.65
N LEU A 27 2.53 11.82 10.40
CA LEU A 27 1.92 12.69 11.40
C LEU A 27 1.04 11.84 12.33
N ILE A 28 1.31 11.88 13.64
CA ILE A 28 0.61 11.08 14.65
C ILE A 28 -0.39 11.91 15.45
N THR A 29 -0.06 13.17 15.70
CA THR A 29 -0.94 14.06 16.45
C THR A 29 -0.96 15.40 15.77
N GLU A 30 -2.16 15.82 15.38
CA GLU A 30 -2.42 17.16 14.89
C GLU A 30 -2.37 18.17 16.05
N ARG A 31 -2.02 19.42 15.77
CA ARG A 31 -2.09 20.46 16.80
C ARG A 31 -3.56 20.85 16.99
N PRO A 32 -4.13 20.76 18.21
CA PRO A 32 -5.51 21.14 18.45
C PRO A 32 -5.71 22.66 18.30
N ALA A 33 -6.85 23.05 17.74
CA ALA A 33 -7.33 24.43 17.73
C ALA A 33 -8.38 24.61 18.84
N GLN A 34 -8.37 25.78 19.50
CA GLN A 34 -9.31 26.11 20.58
C GLN A 34 -9.73 27.57 20.48
N PHE A 35 -10.93 27.90 20.94
CA PHE A 35 -11.32 29.29 21.18
C PHE A 35 -10.71 29.79 22.49
N ARG A 36 -10.51 31.11 22.61
CA ARG A 36 -10.02 31.75 23.83
C ARG A 36 -10.89 32.94 24.22
N ALA A 37 -10.88 33.27 25.51
CA ALA A 37 -11.48 34.49 26.00
C ALA A 37 -10.70 35.74 25.53
N LEU A 38 -11.37 36.89 25.53
CA LEU A 38 -10.70 38.17 25.31
C LEU A 38 -9.68 38.41 26.44
N ASN A 39 -8.53 38.98 26.09
CA ASN A 39 -7.41 39.26 26.99
C ASN A 39 -6.68 38.03 27.60
N THR A 40 -6.84 36.83 27.05
CA THR A 40 -6.01 35.65 27.41
C THR A 40 -5.15 35.16 26.23
N GLU A 41 -4.06 34.42 26.48
CA GLU A 41 -3.28 33.76 25.43
C GLU A 41 -3.80 32.34 25.13
N TYR A 42 -3.49 31.83 23.94
CA TYR A 42 -3.75 30.43 23.60
C TYR A 42 -2.77 29.49 24.32
N PRO A 43 -3.22 28.28 24.74
CA PRO A 43 -2.32 27.27 25.28
C PRO A 43 -1.32 26.81 24.21
N LYS A 44 -0.08 26.53 24.64
CA LYS A 44 0.97 25.99 23.78
C LYS A 44 0.68 24.52 23.46
N ALA A 45 0.65 24.18 22.18
CA ALA A 45 0.51 22.81 21.70
C ALA A 45 1.31 22.63 20.40
N GLN A 46 1.71 21.40 20.11
CA GLN A 46 2.53 21.06 18.95
C GLN A 46 2.06 19.78 18.27
N ALA A 47 2.22 19.74 16.95
CA ALA A 47 2.03 18.53 16.17
C ALA A 47 3.20 17.55 16.40
N LYS A 48 2.94 16.24 16.33
CA LYS A 48 3.96 15.20 16.51
C LYS A 48 4.07 14.32 15.27
N ARG A 49 5.30 14.04 14.86
CA ARG A 49 5.63 13.11 13.76
C ARG A 49 6.48 11.95 14.30
N GLN A 50 6.33 10.77 13.70
CA GLN A 50 7.11 9.59 14.05
C GLN A 50 7.56 8.86 12.77
N ARG A 51 8.75 8.26 12.82
CA ARG A 51 9.30 7.44 11.73
C ARG A 51 8.79 6.01 11.83
N TYR A 52 8.41 5.45 10.69
CA TYR A 52 7.96 4.08 10.51
C TYR A 52 8.79 3.41 9.44
N THR A 53 8.87 2.09 9.51
CA THR A 53 9.50 1.23 8.50
C THR A 53 8.58 0.08 8.19
N VAL A 54 8.50 -0.31 6.92
CA VAL A 54 7.72 -1.44 6.43
C VAL A 54 8.56 -2.27 5.48
N ASP A 55 8.39 -3.59 5.53
CA ASP A 55 9.05 -4.48 4.60
C ASP A 55 8.21 -4.66 3.35
N LEU A 56 8.87 -4.70 2.20
CA LEU A 56 8.25 -4.81 0.89
C LEU A 56 8.01 -6.28 0.57
N SER A 57 6.83 -6.57 0.00
CA SER A 57 6.45 -7.92 -0.41
C SER A 57 6.25 -7.95 -1.94
N PRO A 58 6.91 -8.88 -2.66
CA PRO A 58 6.70 -9.05 -4.10
C PRO A 58 5.26 -9.48 -4.42
N LEU A 59 4.66 -8.88 -5.45
CA LEU A 59 3.37 -9.27 -5.98
C LEU A 59 3.52 -9.67 -7.45
N GLY A 60 2.94 -10.80 -7.83
CA GLY A 60 2.96 -11.28 -9.20
C GLY A 60 2.14 -12.54 -9.39
N GLY A 61 2.25 -13.10 -10.58
CA GLY A 61 1.67 -14.39 -10.94
C GLY A 61 2.57 -15.11 -11.93
N ALA A 62 2.40 -16.42 -12.04
CA ALA A 62 3.08 -17.25 -13.02
C ALA A 62 2.04 -18.00 -13.85
N PHE A 63 2.38 -18.27 -15.11
CA PHE A 63 1.56 -19.07 -16.02
C PHE A 63 2.46 -19.96 -16.87
N GLU A 64 1.92 -21.09 -17.31
CA GLU A 64 2.61 -22.02 -18.22
C GLU A 64 1.82 -22.10 -19.52
N VAL A 65 2.52 -22.20 -20.65
CA VAL A 65 1.93 -22.35 -21.99
C VAL A 65 2.69 -23.43 -22.75
N ASP A 66 1.96 -24.26 -23.49
CA ASP A 66 2.58 -25.20 -24.42
C ASP A 66 3.28 -24.48 -25.58
N ARG A 67 4.47 -24.95 -25.96
CA ARG A 67 5.31 -24.29 -26.97
C ARG A 67 4.68 -24.26 -28.37
N VAL A 68 3.82 -25.21 -28.71
CA VAL A 68 3.11 -25.24 -29.99
C VAL A 68 1.98 -24.21 -29.98
N LEU A 69 1.29 -24.08 -28.84
CA LEU A 69 0.21 -23.11 -28.67
C LEU A 69 0.73 -21.66 -28.52
N SER A 70 1.96 -21.46 -28.04
CA SER A 70 2.50 -20.11 -27.86
C SER A 70 2.71 -19.34 -29.17
N ALA A 71 2.94 -20.05 -30.28
CA ALA A 71 3.12 -19.47 -31.61
C ALA A 71 1.86 -19.53 -32.49
N LEU A 72 0.74 -20.04 -31.96
CA LEU A 72 -0.47 -20.21 -32.72
C LEU A 72 -1.22 -18.87 -32.84
N GLY A 73 -1.32 -18.35 -34.07
CA GLY A 73 -1.98 -17.09 -34.38
C GLY A 73 -1.04 -15.90 -34.55
N ALA A 74 -1.59 -14.70 -34.76
CA ALA A 74 -0.80 -13.48 -34.82
C ALA A 74 -0.18 -13.18 -33.45
N ALA A 75 1.04 -12.61 -33.41
CA ALA A 75 1.75 -12.33 -32.16
C ALA A 75 0.96 -11.47 -31.16
N ALA A 76 0.02 -10.64 -31.62
CA ALA A 76 -0.84 -9.81 -30.78
C ALA A 76 -2.05 -10.54 -30.17
N THR A 77 -2.33 -11.78 -30.60
CA THR A 77 -3.49 -12.57 -30.15
C THR A 77 -3.11 -14.01 -29.80
N ASN A 78 -1.80 -14.30 -29.65
CA ASN A 78 -1.35 -15.62 -29.27
C ASN A 78 -1.63 -15.88 -27.78
N GLU A 79 -1.56 -17.15 -27.39
CA GLU A 79 -1.91 -17.57 -26.02
C GLU A 79 -1.02 -16.90 -24.97
N THR A 80 0.25 -16.64 -25.29
CA THR A 80 1.18 -15.95 -24.38
C THR A 80 0.74 -14.52 -24.07
N GLU A 81 0.35 -13.74 -25.08
CA GLU A 81 -0.14 -12.38 -24.90
C GLU A 81 -1.44 -12.36 -24.10
N PHE A 82 -2.35 -13.31 -24.36
CA PHE A 82 -3.57 -13.47 -23.58
C PHE A 82 -3.30 -13.74 -22.10
N GLN A 83 -2.45 -14.72 -21.78
CA GLN A 83 -2.10 -15.07 -20.40
C GLN A 83 -1.38 -13.92 -19.68
N MET A 84 -0.53 -13.17 -20.38
CA MET A 84 0.14 -11.99 -19.84
C MET A 84 -0.87 -10.89 -19.47
N ASN A 85 -1.78 -10.55 -20.38
CA ASN A 85 -2.82 -9.54 -20.14
C ASN A 85 -3.73 -9.92 -18.98
N GLN A 86 -4.10 -11.20 -18.87
CA GLN A 86 -4.92 -11.70 -17.76
C GLN A 86 -4.16 -11.67 -16.43
N THR A 87 -2.87 -11.99 -16.44
CA THR A 87 -2.00 -11.90 -15.26
C THR A 87 -1.88 -10.44 -14.78
N ILE A 88 -1.64 -9.50 -15.69
CA ILE A 88 -1.58 -8.05 -15.36
C ILE A 88 -2.91 -7.56 -14.79
N LYS A 89 -4.03 -7.95 -15.42
CA LYS A 89 -5.37 -7.60 -14.95
C LYS A 89 -5.65 -8.15 -13.55
N SER A 90 -5.31 -9.41 -13.31
CA SER A 90 -5.46 -10.07 -12.01
C SER A 90 -4.61 -9.39 -10.93
N ALA A 91 -3.34 -9.11 -11.23
CA ALA A 91 -2.44 -8.43 -10.29
C ALA A 91 -2.97 -7.04 -9.90
N ARG A 92 -3.49 -6.26 -10.85
CA ARG A 92 -4.09 -4.93 -10.58
C ARG A 92 -5.34 -5.03 -9.70
N ALA A 93 -6.21 -6.01 -9.99
CA ALA A 93 -7.43 -6.23 -9.22
C ALA A 93 -7.09 -6.67 -7.79
N PHE A 94 -6.19 -7.64 -7.64
CA PHE A 94 -5.76 -8.14 -6.35
C PHE A 94 -5.05 -7.06 -5.53
N PHE A 95 -4.15 -6.27 -6.13
CA PHE A 95 -3.53 -5.14 -5.43
C PHE A 95 -4.58 -4.16 -4.91
N SER A 96 -5.58 -3.82 -5.73
CA SER A 96 -6.63 -2.88 -5.34
C SER A 96 -7.47 -3.40 -4.17
N ASP A 97 -7.75 -4.70 -4.13
CA ASP A 97 -8.40 -5.35 -2.99
C ASP A 97 -7.50 -5.31 -1.74
N GLN A 98 -6.22 -5.67 -1.87
CA GLN A 98 -5.27 -5.67 -0.75
C GLN A 98 -5.01 -4.26 -0.17
N VAL A 99 -5.11 -3.21 -0.98
CA VAL A 99 -5.05 -1.82 -0.47
C VAL A 99 -6.14 -1.57 0.58
N ILE A 100 -7.33 -2.14 0.43
CA ILE A 100 -8.43 -1.96 1.37
C ILE A 100 -8.39 -3.03 2.47
N ASN A 101 -8.40 -4.31 2.05
CA ASN A 101 -8.67 -5.48 2.89
C ASN A 101 -7.41 -6.26 3.29
N GLY A 102 -6.23 -5.85 2.82
CA GLY A 102 -4.99 -6.60 2.99
C GLY A 102 -4.63 -6.84 4.44
N LYS A 103 -4.09 -8.03 4.72
CA LYS A 103 -3.58 -8.41 6.04
C LYS A 103 -2.23 -9.06 5.84
N ARG A 104 -1.17 -8.45 6.39
CA ARG A 104 0.17 -9.01 6.34
C ARG A 104 0.18 -10.36 7.05
N VAL A 105 0.72 -11.38 6.36
CA VAL A 105 1.04 -12.66 6.97
C VAL A 105 2.30 -12.47 7.82
N THR A 106 2.22 -12.84 9.10
CA THR A 106 3.32 -12.69 10.06
C THR A 106 3.88 -14.03 10.52
N THR A 107 3.49 -15.12 9.86
CA THR A 107 3.99 -16.46 10.15
C THR A 107 5.47 -16.53 9.74
N PRO A 108 6.38 -16.93 10.65
CA PRO A 108 7.80 -17.05 10.35
C PRO A 108 8.06 -17.95 9.13
N GLY A 109 8.76 -17.42 8.13
CA GLY A 109 9.10 -18.11 6.89
C GLY A 109 8.00 -18.06 5.81
N ALA A 110 6.89 -17.37 6.06
CA ALA A 110 5.80 -17.15 5.11
C ALA A 110 5.32 -15.69 5.11
N GLU A 111 6.15 -14.76 5.55
CA GLU A 111 5.80 -13.35 5.64
C GLU A 111 5.54 -12.77 4.25
N ALA A 112 4.30 -12.31 4.03
CA ALA A 112 3.86 -11.81 2.74
C ALA A 112 2.75 -10.78 2.87
N GLY A 113 2.61 -9.96 1.84
CA GLY A 113 1.60 -8.90 1.75
C GLY A 113 1.88 -7.72 2.68
N PHE A 114 0.88 -6.87 2.81
CA PHE A 114 0.90 -5.68 3.66
C PHE A 114 -0.46 -5.48 4.32
N ASP A 115 -0.52 -4.63 5.34
CA ASP A 115 -1.77 -4.26 6.00
C ASP A 115 -2.48 -3.18 5.19
N GLY A 116 -3.70 -3.46 4.74
CA GLY A 116 -4.57 -2.54 4.03
C GLY A 116 -5.18 -1.47 4.94
N LEU A 117 -5.93 -0.54 4.34
CA LEU A 117 -6.52 0.60 5.03
C LEU A 117 -7.42 0.20 6.20
N ASP A 118 -8.18 -0.89 6.08
CA ASP A 118 -9.06 -1.38 7.16
C ASP A 118 -8.27 -1.60 8.47
N LYS A 119 -7.13 -2.31 8.37
CA LYS A 119 -6.28 -2.58 9.53
C LYS A 119 -5.38 -1.39 9.90
N ALA A 120 -4.92 -0.61 8.92
CA ALA A 120 -4.02 0.51 9.15
C ALA A 120 -4.70 1.73 9.79
N LEU A 121 -6.01 1.88 9.60
CA LEU A 121 -6.82 2.99 10.12
C LEU A 121 -7.63 2.64 11.37
N ALA A 122 -7.89 1.35 11.62
CA ALA A 122 -8.61 0.89 12.80
C ALA A 122 -8.04 1.46 14.11
N GLY A 123 -8.91 2.11 14.89
CA GLY A 123 -8.58 2.74 16.17
C GLY A 123 -7.81 4.06 16.06
N SER A 124 -7.62 4.61 14.85
CA SER A 124 -6.98 5.92 14.68
C SER A 124 -7.95 7.07 15.00
N THR A 125 -7.44 8.18 15.52
CA THR A 125 -8.26 9.38 15.80
C THR A 125 -8.86 10.03 14.55
N THR A 126 -8.40 9.60 13.37
CA THR A 126 -8.87 10.04 12.05
C THR A 126 -9.82 9.04 11.39
N GLU A 127 -10.12 7.92 12.05
CA GLU A 127 -11.09 6.94 11.55
C GLU A 127 -12.50 7.54 11.63
N MET A 128 -13.17 7.66 10.47
CA MET A 128 -14.57 8.03 10.44
C MET A 128 -15.43 6.81 10.78
N GLY A 129 -16.27 6.91 11.83
CA GLY A 129 -17.14 5.82 12.29
C GLY A 129 -16.58 5.00 13.45
N ALA A 130 -15.40 5.34 13.98
CA ALA A 130 -14.85 4.74 15.20
C ALA A 130 -15.66 5.18 16.43
N GLY A 131 -16.73 4.44 16.75
CA GLY A 131 -17.30 4.44 18.10
C GLY A 131 -18.32 5.52 18.47
N ALA A 132 -18.96 6.19 17.52
CA ALA A 132 -20.25 6.85 17.76
C ALA A 132 -21.01 7.06 16.45
N SER A 133 -22.26 6.60 16.43
CA SER A 133 -23.29 7.04 15.47
C SER A 133 -23.35 8.57 15.46
N LEU A 134 -23.73 9.11 14.29
CA LEU A 134 -24.33 10.43 14.14
C LEU A 134 -25.36 10.71 15.24
#